data_AF-A0A3D2AI94-F1
#
_entry.id   AF-A0A3D2AI94-F1
#
_cell.length_a   1.000
_cell.length_b   1.000
_cell.length_c   1.000
_cell.angle_alpha   90.00
_cell.angle_beta   90.00
_cell.angle_gamma   90.00
#
_symmetry.space_group_name_H-M   'P 1'
#
loop_
_entity.id
_entity.type
_entity.pdbx_description
1 polymer ?
#
loop_
_entity_poly.entity_id
_entity_poly.type
_entity_poly.pdbx_seq_one_letter_code
_entity_poly.pdbx_strand_id
1 'polypeptide(L)' 'MALQRLFNPAHISAGFIAPLVGYTSSAAIIFQAAHSVGATDAQISSWFWALGIGMGLSTLGLSWFYKQPILTAWSTP' A
#
# COMPACT_ATOMS: atom_id res chain seq x y z
N MET A 1 -19.48 -10.87 -19.86
CA MET A 1 -18.42 -10.10 -20.55
C MET A 1 -17.70 -9.08 -19.65
N ALA A 2 -18.36 -8.37 -18.72
CA ALA A 2 -17.68 -7.39 -17.86
C ALA A 2 -16.72 -8.01 -16.80
N LEU A 3 -17.05 -9.17 -16.23
CA LEU A 3 -16.24 -9.82 -15.18
C LEU A 3 -14.89 -10.34 -15.69
N GLN A 4 -14.82 -10.81 -16.94
CA GLN A 4 -13.58 -11.33 -17.54
C GLN A 4 -12.51 -10.25 -17.74
N ARG A 5 -12.89 -8.97 -17.84
CA ARG A 5 -11.95 -7.84 -17.93
C ARG A 5 -11.30 -7.47 -16.58
N LEU A 6 -11.95 -7.80 -15.46
CA LEU A 6 -11.41 -7.59 -14.11
C LEU A 6 -10.30 -8.59 -13.79
N PHE A 7 -10.42 -9.82 -14.26
CA PHE A 7 -9.42 -10.89 -14.11
C PHE A 7 -8.32 -10.88 -15.17
N ASN A 8 -8.05 -9.72 -15.78
CA ASN A 8 -6.85 -9.58 -16.60
C ASN A 8 -5.63 -9.55 -15.64
N PRO A 9 -4.66 -10.48 -15.76
CA PRO A 9 -3.48 -10.50 -14.91
C PRO A 9 -2.71 -9.18 -14.93
N ALA A 10 -2.79 -8.39 -16.00
CA ALA A 10 -2.22 -7.05 -16.08
C ALA A 10 -2.85 -6.06 -15.08
N HIS A 11 -4.17 -6.11 -14.86
CA HIS A 11 -4.85 -5.23 -13.91
C HIS A 11 -4.58 -5.62 -12.46
N ILE A 12 -4.50 -6.91 -12.19
CA ILE A 12 -4.17 -7.44 -10.85
C ILE A 12 -2.72 -7.08 -10.49
N SER A 13 -1.78 -7.32 -11.41
CA SER A 13 -0.37 -6.98 -11.20
C SER A 13 -0.17 -5.47 -11.05
N ALA A 14 -0.79 -4.64 -11.90
CA ALA A 14 -0.73 -3.18 -11.75
C ALA A 14 -1.30 -2.69 -10.42
N GLY A 15 -2.45 -3.22 -10.00
CA GLY A 15 -3.09 -2.89 -8.72
C GLY A 15 -2.30 -3.37 -7.49
N PHE A 16 -1.46 -4.41 -7.63
CA PHE A 16 -0.57 -4.90 -6.58
C PHE A 16 0.77 -4.15 -6.53
N ILE A 17 1.36 -3.88 -7.69
CA ILE A 17 2.66 -3.21 -7.83
C ILE A 17 2.55 -1.74 -7.43
N ALA A 18 1.48 -1.04 -7.81
CA ALA A 18 1.33 0.39 -7.51
C ALA A 18 1.41 0.72 -6.00
N PRO A 19 0.69 0.01 -5.09
CA PRO A 19 0.85 0.20 -3.65
C PRO A 19 2.26 -0.18 -3.15
N LEU A 20 2.85 -1.27 -3.65
CA LEU A 20 4.21 -1.68 -3.24
C LEU A 20 5.28 -0.66 -3.62
N VAL A 21 5.19 -0.10 -4.82
CA VAL A 21 6.12 0.92 -5.32
C VAL A 21 5.96 2.22 -4.51
N GLY A 22 4.73 2.67 -4.29
CA GLY A 22 4.48 3.87 -3.48
C GLY A 22 4.90 3.72 -2.02
N TYR A 23 4.82 2.51 -1.48
CA TYR A 23 5.24 2.18 -0.13
C TYR A 23 6.78 2.12 0.02
N THR A 24 7.47 1.53 -0.96
CA THR A 24 8.92 1.33 -0.89
C THR A 24 9.71 2.64 -1.08
N SER A 25 9.14 3.65 -1.75
CA SER A 25 9.84 4.92 -2.02
C SER A 25 10.23 5.73 -0.78
N SER A 26 9.47 5.64 0.32
CA SER A 26 9.69 6.44 1.55
C SER A 26 10.06 5.58 2.77
N ALA A 27 10.04 4.24 2.63
CA ALA A 27 10.28 3.34 3.75
C ALA A 27 11.71 3.45 4.32
N ALA A 28 12.72 3.67 3.49
CA ALA A 28 14.12 3.76 3.93
C ALA A 28 14.38 4.94 4.89
N ILE A 29 13.75 6.09 4.64
CA ILE A 29 13.87 7.29 5.48
C ILE A 29 13.20 7.05 6.83
N ILE A 30 12.00 6.44 6.83
CA ILE A 30 11.28 6.07 8.05
C ILE A 30 12.05 5.04 8.87
N PHE A 31 12.66 4.03 8.24
CA PHE A 31 13.51 3.05 8.93
C PHE A 31 14.68 3.74 9.63
N GLN A 32 15.42 4.61 8.94
CA GLN A 32 16.52 5.37 9.55
C GLN A 32 16.05 6.24 10.70
N ALA A 33 14.96 6.98 10.53
CA ALA A 33 14.40 7.82 11.58
C ALA A 33 13.95 6.99 12.80
N ALA A 34 13.27 5.87 12.59
CA ALA A 34 12.78 5.01 13.65
C ALA A 34 13.93 4.33 14.43
N HIS A 35 15.00 3.91 13.75
CA HIS A 35 16.21 3.44 14.43
C HIS A 35 16.86 4.54 15.29
N SER A 36 16.83 5.80 14.85
CA SER A 36 17.42 6.91 15.60
C SER A 36 16.71 7.20 16.93
N VAL A 37 15.43 6.85 17.04
CA VAL A 37 14.65 6.93 18.29
C VAL A 37 14.62 5.60 19.06
N GLY A 38 15.43 4.62 18.66
CA GLY A 38 15.58 3.33 19.35
C GLY A 38 14.45 2.33 19.08
N ALA A 39 13.68 2.50 17.99
CA ALA A 39 12.69 1.51 17.60
C ALA A 39 13.36 0.21 17.14
N THR A 40 12.81 -0.92 17.56
CA THR A 40 13.28 -2.25 17.15
C THR A 40 12.75 -2.61 15.75
N ASP A 41 13.47 -3.46 15.02
CA ASP A 41 13.05 -3.96 13.70
C ASP A 41 11.63 -4.58 13.71
N ALA A 42 11.28 -5.25 14.82
CA ALA A 42 9.96 -5.83 15.02
C ALA A 42 8.85 -4.75 15.13
N GLN A 43 9.13 -3.62 15.77
CA GLN A 43 8.17 -2.50 15.84
C GLN A 43 8.02 -1.81 14.49
N ILE A 44 9.15 -1.55 13.82
CA ILE A 44 9.14 -0.87 12.51
C ILE A 44 8.37 -1.73 11.51
N SER A 45 8.67 -3.02 11.41
CA SER A 45 7.95 -3.95 10.53
C SER A 45 6.46 -4.05 10.86
N SER A 46 6.07 -4.03 12.13
CA SER A 46 4.66 -4.01 12.55
C SER A 46 3.90 -2.77 12.07
N TRP A 47 4.48 -1.57 12.21
CA TRP A 47 3.87 -0.32 11.73
C TRP A 47 3.65 -0.34 10.23
N PHE A 48 4.66 -0.84 9.53
CA PHE A 48 4.68 -1.00 8.09
C PHE A 48 3.65 -2.03 7.60
N TRP A 49 3.48 -3.12 8.35
CA TRP A 49 2.44 -4.11 8.11
C TRP A 49 1.03 -3.52 8.29
N ALA A 50 0.82 -2.75 9.37
CA ALA A 50 -0.43 -2.05 9.64
C ALA A 50 -0.75 -1.01 8.55
N LEU A 51 0.24 -0.26 8.08
CA LEU A 51 0.11 0.70 6.96
C LEU A 51 -0.26 -0.02 5.66
N GLY A 52 0.43 -1.10 5.32
CA GLY A 52 0.15 -1.89 4.11
C GLY A 52 -1.28 -2.44 4.09
N ILE A 53 -1.74 -2.97 5.22
CA ILE A 53 -3.14 -3.41 5.36
C ILE A 53 -4.11 -2.23 5.28
N GLY A 54 -3.84 -1.12 5.97
CA GLY A 54 -4.70 0.05 5.96
C GLY A 54 -4.88 0.62 4.54
N MET A 55 -3.78 0.76 3.80
CA MET A 55 -3.79 1.24 2.41
C MET A 55 -4.46 0.24 1.47
N GLY A 56 -4.19 -1.06 1.63
CA GLY A 56 -4.81 -2.10 0.82
C GLY A 56 -6.33 -2.16 1.02
N LEU A 57 -6.79 -2.16 2.27
CA LEU A 57 -8.21 -2.18 2.62
C LEU A 57 -8.94 -0.92 2.18
N SER A 58 -8.32 0.26 2.33
CA SER A 58 -8.92 1.53 1.88
C SER A 58 -8.98 1.63 0.35
N THR A 59 -7.91 1.24 -0.35
CA THR A 59 -7.88 1.14 -1.82
C THR A 59 -8.97 0.20 -2.32
N LEU A 60 -9.08 -1.00 -1.75
CA LEU A 60 -10.10 -1.99 -2.11
C LEU A 60 -11.51 -1.49 -1.79
N GLY A 61 -11.72 -1.00 -0.56
CA GLY A 61 -13.03 -0.55 -0.08
C GLY A 61 -13.55 0.65 -0.86
N LEU A 62 -12.71 1.66 -1.09
CA LEU A 62 -13.06 2.85 -1.89
C LEU A 62 -13.28 2.46 -3.34
N SER A 63 -12.41 1.64 -3.93
CA SER A 63 -12.59 1.20 -5.33
C SER A 63 -13.88 0.42 -5.53
N TRP A 64 -14.25 -0.41 -4.55
CA TRP A 64 -15.52 -1.15 -4.56
C TRP A 64 -16.73 -0.21 -4.42
N PHE A 65 -16.67 0.71 -3.46
CA PHE A 65 -17.79 1.61 -3.14
C PHE A 65 -18.07 2.58 -4.30
N TYR A 66 -17.03 3.21 -4.83
CA TYR A 66 -17.17 4.18 -5.93
C TYR A 66 -17.20 3.53 -7.32
N LYS A 67 -16.95 2.21 -7.41
CA LYS A 67 -16.82 1.47 -8.68
C LYS A 67 -15.82 2.12 -9.65
N GLN A 68 -14.77 2.72 -9.11
CA GLN A 68 -13.70 3.41 -9.83
C GLN A 68 -12.34 2.91 -9.32
N PRO A 69 -11.28 2.90 -10.15
CA PRO A 69 -9.94 2.51 -9.70
C PRO A 69 -9.35 3.61 -8.79
N ILE A 70 -9.56 3.49 -7.47
CA ILE A 70 -9.08 4.45 -6.46
C ILE A 70 -7.85 3.86 -5.79
N LEU A 71 -6.75 4.61 -5.78
CA LEU A 71 -5.52 4.23 -5.09
C LEU A 71 -5.28 5.15 -3.90
N THR A 72 -5.17 4.57 -2.70
CA THR A 72 -4.78 5.33 -1.51
C THR A 72 -3.27 5.54 -1.55
N ALA A 73 -2.86 6.78 -1.72
CA ALA A 73 -1.46 7.18 -1.65
C ALA A 73 -1.08 7.58 -0.23
N TRP A 74 0.13 7.21 0.21
CA TRP A 74 0.72 7.71 1.44
C TRP A 74 1.75 8.77 1.09
N SER A 75 1.47 10.02 1.49
CA SER A 75 2.47 11.07 1.54
C SER A 75 2.97 11.15 2.97
N THR A 76 4.17 10.67 3.21
CA THR A 76 4.91 11.06 4.42
C THR A 76 5.11 12.58 4.39
N PRO A 77 4.92 13.31 5.51
CA PRO A 77 5.24 14.73 5.59
C PRO A 77 6.76 14.99 5.56
#